data_AF-A0A7M2VBY6-F1
#
_entry.id   AF-A0A7M2VBY6-F1
#
_cell.length_a   1.000
_cell.length_b   1.000
_cell.length_c   1.000
_cell.angle_alpha   90.00
_cell.angle_beta   90.00
_cell.angle_gamma   90.00
#
_symmetry.space_group_name_H-M   'P 1'
#
loop_
_entity.id
_entity.type
_entity.pdbx_description
1 polymer ?
#
loop_
_entity_poly.entity_id
_entity_poly.type
_entity_poly.pdbx_seq_one_letter_code
_entity_poly.pdbx_strand_id
1 'polypeptide(L)'
;MLFTASHLTRALVFAAALATTPAVFAHAHLKNQYPAANAEVTAAPQALTLNFSEGIEPKFSGVTLTGAQQQSIKTGAVKRNEQDKTQMIVPLEQALQPGNYTVDWHVVSVDGHKTRGTYTFSVK
;
A
#
# COMPACT_ATOMS: atom_id res chain seq x y z
N MET A 1 13.89 -3.57 -55.49
CA MET A 1 12.78 -2.90 -54.78
C MET A 1 13.39 -1.85 -53.87
N LEU A 2 13.41 -0.59 -54.33
CA LEU A 2 13.92 0.54 -53.57
C LEU A 2 12.87 0.92 -52.53
N PHE A 3 13.06 0.51 -51.28
CA PHE A 3 12.32 1.11 -50.18
C PHE A 3 12.73 2.58 -50.13
N THR A 4 11.88 3.48 -50.64
CA THR A 4 12.12 4.91 -50.59
C THR A 4 12.33 5.29 -49.11
N ALA A 5 13.32 6.14 -48.83
CA ALA A 5 13.76 6.47 -47.46
C ALA A 5 12.63 6.89 -46.51
N SER A 6 11.48 7.31 -47.06
CA SER A 6 10.23 7.63 -46.35
C SER A 6 9.56 6.43 -45.66
N HIS A 7 9.67 5.23 -46.24
CA HIS A 7 9.11 4.01 -45.66
C HIS A 7 9.96 3.49 -44.49
N LEU A 8 11.29 3.62 -44.60
CA LEU A 8 12.21 3.28 -43.51
C LEU A 8 12.04 4.22 -42.31
N THR A 9 11.92 5.53 -42.55
CA THR A 9 11.68 6.50 -41.47
C THR A 9 10.33 6.28 -40.80
N ARG A 10 9.27 5.99 -41.56
CA ARG A 10 7.95 5.62 -40.99
C ARG A 10 8.01 4.33 -40.16
N ALA A 11 8.69 3.30 -40.64
CA ALA A 11 8.86 2.05 -39.91
C ALA A 11 9.65 2.25 -38.60
N LEU A 12 10.69 3.09 -38.63
CA LEU A 12 11.51 3.38 -37.45
C LEU A 12 10.73 4.20 -36.40
N VAL A 13 9.95 5.19 -36.82
CA VAL A 13 9.07 5.96 -35.92
C VAL A 13 8.00 5.07 -35.29
N PHE A 14 7.42 4.16 -36.06
CA PHE A 14 6.42 3.21 -35.55
C PHE A 14 7.03 2.20 -34.55
N ALA A 15 8.24 1.70 -34.84
CA ALA A 15 8.98 0.81 -33.93
C ALA A 15 9.38 1.53 -32.63
N ALA A 16 9.79 2.80 -32.71
CA ALA A 16 10.10 3.62 -31.53
C ALA A 16 8.85 3.88 -30.65
N ALA A 17 7.68 4.07 -31.26
CA ALA A 17 6.42 4.25 -30.54
C ALA A 17 5.96 2.97 -29.81
N LEU A 18 6.28 1.79 -30.34
CA LEU A 18 5.98 0.50 -29.71
C LEU A 18 6.92 0.16 -28.55
N ALA A 19 8.10 0.78 -28.48
CA ALA A 19 9.08 0.55 -27.43
C ALA A 19 8.72 1.23 -26.10
N THR A 20 7.73 2.13 -26.09
CA THR A 20 7.29 2.85 -24.89
C THR A 20 5.95 2.31 -24.40
N THR A 21 5.96 1.19 -23.68
CA THR A 21 4.78 0.76 -22.91
C THR A 21 4.80 1.44 -21.54
N PRO A 22 3.78 2.25 -21.18
CA PRO A 22 3.71 2.78 -19.83
C PRO A 22 3.48 1.63 -18.84
N ALA A 23 4.20 1.64 -17.73
CA ALA A 23 3.92 0.73 -16.62
C ALA A 23 2.55 1.10 -16.04
N VAL A 24 1.56 0.21 -16.18
CA VAL A 24 0.23 0.40 -15.59
C VAL A 24 0.25 -0.20 -14.19
N PHE A 25 0.38 0.65 -13.17
CA PHE A 25 0.20 0.26 -11.77
C PHE A 25 -1.29 0.28 -11.43
N ALA A 26 -2.02 -0.76 -11.82
CA ALA A 26 -3.44 -0.87 -11.46
C ALA A 26 -3.59 -1.12 -9.94
N HIS A 27 -2.81 -2.07 -9.41
CA HIS A 27 -2.99 -2.57 -8.06
C HIS A 27 -2.25 -1.73 -7.01
N ALA A 28 -2.91 -1.42 -5.88
CA ALA A 28 -2.24 -0.86 -4.70
C ALA A 28 -1.27 -1.87 -4.07
N HIS A 29 0.03 -1.54 -4.08
CA HIS A 29 1.07 -2.26 -3.36
C HIS A 29 1.55 -1.45 -2.16
N LEU A 30 1.75 -2.10 -1.00
CA LEU A 30 2.32 -1.44 0.17
C LEU A 30 3.75 -0.98 -0.13
N LYS A 31 4.03 0.31 0.07
CA LYS A 31 5.33 0.94 -0.19
C LYS A 31 6.10 1.20 1.10
N ASN A 32 5.40 1.69 2.12
CA ASN A 32 5.96 1.90 3.45
C ASN A 32 4.83 1.87 4.50
N GLN A 33 5.23 1.69 5.75
CA GLN A 33 4.32 1.63 6.87
C GLN A 33 4.98 2.10 8.16
N TYR A 34 4.17 2.59 9.08
CA TYR A 34 4.56 2.86 10.46
C TYR A 34 3.56 2.20 11.43
N PRO A 35 4.06 1.45 12.44
CA PRO A 35 5.44 1.00 12.61
C PRO A 35 5.97 0.19 11.41
N ALA A 36 7.27 0.30 11.13
CA ALA A 36 7.89 -0.45 10.04
C ALA A 36 7.91 -1.96 10.34
N ALA A 37 7.96 -2.79 9.30
CA ALA A 37 8.06 -4.24 9.47
C ALA A 37 9.31 -4.61 10.30
N ASN A 38 9.11 -5.49 11.28
CA ASN A 38 10.11 -5.95 12.25
C ASN A 38 10.72 -4.83 13.12
N ALA A 39 10.11 -3.65 13.15
CA ALA A 39 10.59 -2.57 14.02
C ALA A 39 10.24 -2.84 15.49
N GLU A 40 11.14 -2.41 16.37
CA GLU A 40 10.88 -2.31 17.80
C GLU A 40 10.67 -0.83 18.16
N VAL A 41 9.44 -0.45 18.50
CA VAL A 41 9.11 0.93 18.87
C VAL A 41 9.10 1.11 20.38
N THR A 42 9.66 2.21 20.86
CA THR A 42 9.71 2.54 22.30
C THR A 42 8.44 3.23 22.78
N ALA A 43 7.69 3.87 21.88
CA ALA A 43 6.41 4.48 22.16
C ALA A 43 5.32 3.77 21.36
N ALA A 44 4.25 3.36 22.04
CA ALA A 44 3.07 2.81 21.38
C ALA A 44 2.51 3.84 20.38
N PRO A 45 2.31 3.46 19.10
CA PRO A 45 1.73 4.36 18.12
C PRO A 45 0.28 4.67 18.48
N GLN A 46 -0.22 5.84 18.11
CA GLN A 46 -1.64 6.18 18.22
C GLN A 46 -2.45 5.67 17.01
N ALA A 47 -1.77 5.38 15.90
CA ALA A 47 -2.36 4.85 14.68
C ALA A 47 -1.32 4.03 13.91
N LEU A 48 -1.79 3.07 13.12
CA LEU A 48 -1.00 2.48 12.05
C LEU A 48 -1.16 3.34 10.80
N THR A 49 -0.07 3.62 10.09
CA THR A 49 -0.12 4.30 8.80
C THR A 49 0.51 3.42 7.73
N LEU A 50 -0.20 3.19 6.64
CA LEU A 50 0.25 2.36 5.53
C LEU A 50 0.13 3.19 4.24
N ASN A 51 1.23 3.37 3.51
CA ASN A 51 1.27 4.07 2.24
C ASN A 51 1.38 3.08 1.09
N PHE A 52 0.52 3.26 0.09
CA PHE A 52 0.42 2.39 -1.07
C PHE A 52 0.97 3.06 -2.34
N SER A 53 1.11 2.29 -3.42
CA SER A 53 1.45 2.86 -4.74
C SER A 53 0.30 3.64 -5.36
N GLU A 54 -0.93 3.32 -4.98
CA GLU A 54 -2.16 3.86 -5.58
C GLU A 54 -3.10 4.40 -4.51
N GLY A 55 -4.04 5.23 -4.95
CA GLY A 55 -5.12 5.71 -4.09
C GLY A 55 -6.00 4.57 -3.58
N ILE A 56 -6.53 4.72 -2.36
CA ILE A 56 -7.30 3.67 -1.68
C ILE A 56 -8.76 4.08 -1.41
N GLU A 57 -9.64 3.09 -1.30
CA GLU A 57 -11.05 3.26 -0.90
C GLU A 57 -11.26 2.80 0.57
N PRO A 58 -11.38 3.73 1.54
CA PRO A 58 -11.38 3.39 2.97
C PRO A 58 -12.51 2.45 3.39
N LYS A 59 -13.70 2.62 2.79
CA LYS A 59 -14.90 1.83 3.15
C LYS A 59 -14.76 0.35 2.84
N PHE A 60 -13.83 -0.02 1.97
CA PHE A 60 -13.58 -1.41 1.54
C PHE A 60 -12.18 -1.91 1.93
N SER A 61 -11.48 -1.15 2.76
CA SER A 61 -10.12 -1.42 3.23
C SER A 61 -10.12 -1.63 4.75
N GLY A 62 -9.12 -2.34 5.27
CA GLY A 62 -9.15 -2.75 6.68
C GLY A 62 -7.84 -3.32 7.19
N VAL A 63 -7.71 -3.31 8.51
CA VAL A 63 -6.61 -3.91 9.26
C VAL A 63 -7.15 -4.71 10.44
N THR A 64 -6.64 -5.93 10.60
CA THR A 64 -6.73 -6.70 11.83
C THR A 64 -5.40 -6.59 12.55
N LEU A 65 -5.42 -6.09 13.78
CA LEU A 65 -4.26 -6.01 14.65
C LEU A 65 -4.35 -7.10 15.71
N THR A 66 -3.35 -7.97 15.76
CA THR A 66 -3.28 -9.09 16.70
C THR A 66 -2.07 -8.93 17.59
N GLY A 67 -2.24 -8.96 18.91
CA GLY A 67 -1.17 -8.91 19.90
C GLY A 67 -0.67 -10.30 20.31
N ALA A 68 0.04 -10.36 21.43
CA ALA A 68 0.47 -11.60 22.04
C ALA A 68 -0.72 -12.55 22.32
N GLN A 69 -0.45 -13.86 22.30
CA GLN A 69 -1.46 -14.90 22.59
C GLN A 69 -2.70 -14.84 21.68
N GLN A 70 -2.55 -14.34 20.44
CA GLN A 70 -3.65 -14.21 19.46
C GLN A 70 -4.77 -13.25 19.90
N GLN A 71 -4.47 -12.32 20.83
CA GLN A 71 -5.44 -11.33 21.26
C GLN A 71 -5.73 -10.32 20.15
N SER A 72 -6.99 -10.20 19.73
CA SER A 72 -7.42 -9.15 18.82
C SER A 72 -7.42 -7.79 19.53
N ILE A 73 -6.78 -6.80 18.90
CA ILE A 73 -6.69 -5.42 19.40
C ILE A 73 -7.66 -4.55 18.62
N LYS A 74 -8.47 -3.76 19.33
CA LYS A 74 -9.44 -2.87 18.71
C LYS A 74 -8.77 -1.73 17.96
N THR A 75 -9.23 -1.52 16.73
CA THR A 75 -8.84 -0.43 15.84
C THR A 75 -10.06 0.41 15.51
N GLY A 76 -9.84 1.70 15.29
CA GLY A 76 -10.86 2.62 14.84
C GLY A 76 -11.12 2.47 13.34
N ALA A 77 -12.14 3.18 12.86
CA ALA A 77 -12.48 3.20 11.44
C ALA A 77 -11.29 3.67 10.58
N VAL A 78 -11.03 2.94 9.49
CA VAL A 78 -10.02 3.28 8.50
C VAL A 78 -10.30 4.65 7.90
N LYS A 79 -9.25 5.48 7.83
CA LYS A 79 -9.27 6.79 7.19
C LYS A 79 -8.26 6.81 6.05
N ARG A 80 -8.52 7.62 5.02
CA ARG A 80 -7.52 8.03 4.03
C ARG A 80 -7.03 9.41 4.40
N ASN A 81 -5.73 9.67 4.26
CA ASN A 81 -5.21 11.02 4.42
C ASN A 81 -5.83 11.95 3.36
N GLU A 82 -6.19 13.17 3.78
CA GLU A 82 -6.82 14.16 2.91
C GLU A 82 -5.84 14.75 1.88
N GLN A 83 -4.57 14.89 2.28
CA GLN A 83 -3.49 15.44 1.47
C GLN A 83 -2.74 14.36 0.67
N ASP A 84 -2.78 13.10 1.13
CA ASP A 84 -2.18 11.96 0.45
C ASP A 84 -3.22 10.83 0.28
N LYS A 85 -3.71 10.67 -0.95
CA LYS A 85 -4.73 9.65 -1.25
C LYS A 85 -4.21 8.22 -1.17
N THR A 86 -2.89 8.02 -1.14
CA THR A 86 -2.26 6.71 -1.06
C THR A 86 -2.04 6.26 0.38
N GLN A 87 -2.24 7.14 1.36
CA GLN A 87 -2.02 6.83 2.76
C GLN A 87 -3.32 6.41 3.46
N MET A 88 -3.30 5.20 4.00
CA MET A 88 -4.28 4.68 4.93
C MET A 88 -3.84 4.96 6.37
N ILE A 89 -4.75 5.44 7.20
CA ILE A 89 -4.57 5.71 8.62
C ILE A 89 -5.58 4.85 9.39
N VAL A 90 -5.07 4.06 10.33
CA VAL A 90 -5.87 3.17 11.18
C VAL A 90 -5.66 3.57 12.63
N PRO A 91 -6.57 4.36 13.23
CA PRO A 91 -6.47 4.76 14.64
C PRO A 91 -6.49 3.53 15.56
N LEU A 92 -5.74 3.59 16.66
CA LEU A 92 -5.85 2.60 17.73
C LEU A 92 -6.81 3.12 18.81
N GLU A 93 -7.75 2.29 19.25
CA GLU A 93 -8.72 2.68 20.27
C GLU A 93 -8.17 2.55 21.70
N GLN A 94 -7.00 1.91 21.84
CA GLN A 94 -6.33 1.67 23.10
C GLN A 94 -4.81 1.76 22.91
N ALA A 95 -4.11 2.16 23.98
CA ALA A 95 -2.65 2.10 24.00
C ALA A 95 -2.17 0.65 23.94
N LEU A 96 -1.16 0.40 23.10
CA LEU A 96 -0.53 -0.90 23.00
C LEU A 96 0.35 -1.16 24.23
N GLN A 97 0.20 -2.33 24.82
CA GLN A 97 1.12 -2.81 25.85
C GLN A 97 2.43 -3.29 25.21
N PRO A 98 3.53 -3.39 25.97
CA PRO A 98 4.75 -4.03 25.48
C PRO A 98 4.47 -5.44 24.95
N GLY A 99 5.04 -5.78 23.79
CA GLY A 99 4.82 -7.08 23.16
C GLY A 99 4.89 -7.04 21.64
N ASN A 100 4.69 -8.22 21.04
CA ASN A 100 4.69 -8.42 19.58
C ASN A 100 3.27 -8.24 19.02
N TYR A 101 3.21 -7.64 17.84
CA TYR A 101 1.98 -7.36 17.11
C TYR A 101 2.10 -7.82 15.67
N THR A 102 1.02 -8.41 15.15
CA THR A 102 0.83 -8.76 13.75
C THR A 102 -0.24 -7.87 13.15
N VAL A 103 0.05 -7.31 11.99
CA VAL A 103 -0.83 -6.45 11.21
C VAL A 103 -1.20 -7.18 9.93
N ASP A 104 -2.43 -7.67 9.86
CA ASP A 104 -3.00 -8.22 8.64
C ASP A 104 -3.84 -7.13 7.97
N TRP A 105 -3.46 -6.73 6.77
CA TRP A 105 -4.12 -5.63 6.06
C TRP A 105 -4.71 -6.09 4.73
N HIS A 106 -5.76 -5.41 4.31
CA HIS A 106 -6.25 -5.45 2.94
C HIS A 106 -6.67 -4.05 2.49
N VAL A 107 -6.52 -3.79 1.20
CA VAL A 107 -6.88 -2.51 0.58
C VAL A 107 -7.61 -2.77 -0.72
N VAL A 108 -8.62 -1.95 -1.00
CA VAL A 108 -9.19 -1.80 -2.33
C VAL A 108 -8.68 -0.48 -2.90
N SER A 109 -7.98 -0.53 -4.04
CA SER A 109 -7.54 0.68 -4.73
C SER A 109 -8.70 1.36 -5.46
N VAL A 110 -8.48 2.61 -5.87
CA VAL A 110 -9.43 3.38 -6.71
C VAL A 110 -9.70 2.75 -8.07
N ASP A 111 -8.89 1.77 -8.49
CA ASP A 111 -9.12 0.95 -9.68
C ASP A 111 -10.09 -0.23 -9.44
N GLY A 112 -10.50 -0.45 -8.18
CA GLY A 112 -11.44 -1.48 -7.76
C GLY A 112 -10.83 -2.82 -7.36
N HIS A 113 -9.51 -3.02 -7.47
CA HIS A 113 -8.87 -4.29 -7.12
C HIS A 113 -8.49 -4.36 -5.64
N LYS A 114 -8.66 -5.55 -5.04
CA LYS A 114 -8.25 -5.84 -3.67
C LYS A 114 -6.84 -6.44 -3.63
N THR A 115 -5.98 -5.86 -2.80
CA THR A 115 -4.69 -6.45 -2.39
C THR A 115 -4.66 -6.67 -0.88
N ARG A 116 -3.73 -7.51 -0.42
CA ARG A 116 -3.55 -7.85 1.00
C ARG A 116 -2.10 -8.13 1.33
N GLY A 117 -1.77 -8.07 2.61
CA GLY A 117 -0.49 -8.48 3.12
C GLY A 117 -0.47 -8.54 4.64
N THR A 118 0.69 -8.90 5.18
CA THR A 118 0.89 -9.04 6.62
C THR A 118 2.29 -8.54 6.98
N TYR A 119 2.44 -7.97 8.17
CA TYR A 119 3.74 -7.66 8.76
C TYR A 119 3.66 -7.65 10.28
N THR A 120 4.81 -7.66 10.95
CA THR A 120 4.89 -7.62 12.41
C THR A 120 5.70 -6.41 12.89
N PHE A 121 5.47 -6.00 14.14
CA PHE A 121 6.31 -5.06 14.88
C PHE A 121 6.22 -5.36 16.38
N SER A 122 7.07 -4.75 17.20
CA SER A 122 7.00 -4.88 18.65
C SER A 122 7.01 -3.52 19.35
N VAL A 123 6.38 -3.46 20.52
CA VAL A 123 6.40 -2.32 21.45
C VAL A 123 7.22 -2.72 22.67
N LYS A 124 8.10 -1.82 23.14
CA LYS A 124 8.90 -2.01 24.37
C LYS A 124 8.19 -1.49 25.62
#